data_AF-A0A1C3TT72-F1
#
_entry.id   AF-A0A1C3TT72-F1
#
_cell.length_a   1.000
_cell.length_b   1.000
_cell.length_c   1.000
_cell.angle_alpha   90.00
_cell.angle_beta   90.00
_cell.angle_gamma   90.00
#
_symmetry.space_group_name_H-M   'P 1'
#
loop_
_entity.id
_entity.type
_entity.pdbx_description
1 polymer ?
#
loop_
_entity_poly.entity_id
_entity_poly.type
_entity_poly.pdbx_seq_one_letter_code
_entity_poly.pdbx_strand_id
1 'polypeptide(L)'
;MRQVSEREFCSFDGTRLFYRYWPATAPAAPPRAAVLLHRCHEHSGRVVHLADELGLDGYAMFAWDTRGNGRSPGVRGDAHALTVPVQLLVSGDDVVVQRGPQDRFSGLSVERGHCWRRAYEGA
;
A
#
# COMPACT_ATOMS: atom_id res chain seq x y z
N MET A 1 19.79 1.69 -3.95
CA MET A 1 18.49 2.38 -3.99
C MET A 1 17.98 2.35 -5.41
N ARG A 2 16.91 1.60 -5.65
CA ARG A 2 16.28 1.46 -6.96
C ARG A 2 15.79 2.82 -7.46
N GLN A 3 15.92 3.06 -8.76
CA GLN A 3 15.37 4.25 -9.38
C GLN A 3 13.85 4.28 -9.22
N VAL A 4 13.31 5.37 -8.69
CA VAL A 4 11.86 5.57 -8.52
C VAL A 4 11.35 6.58 -9.54
N SER A 5 10.22 6.26 -10.17
CA SER A 5 9.43 7.18 -10.97
C SER A 5 8.13 7.52 -10.25
N GLU A 6 7.74 8.78 -10.26
CA GLU A 6 6.45 9.24 -9.75
C GLU A 6 5.50 9.51 -10.92
N ARG A 7 4.28 8.97 -10.84
CA ARG A 7 3.32 8.97 -11.95
C ARG A 7 1.89 9.04 -11.42
N GLU A 8 0.94 9.20 -12.34
CA GLU A 8 -0.48 9.16 -12.03
C GLU A 8 -1.23 8.29 -13.04
N PHE A 9 -2.39 7.75 -12.64
CA PHE A 9 -3.32 7.08 -13.53
C PHE A 9 -4.76 7.50 -13.21
N CYS A 10 -5.65 7.42 -14.20
CA CYS A 10 -7.07 7.64 -13.99
C CYS A 10 -7.73 6.34 -13.51
N SER A 11 -8.39 6.41 -12.36
CA SER A 11 -9.30 5.38 -11.86
C SER A 11 -10.58 5.33 -12.71
N PHE A 12 -11.38 4.27 -12.54
CA PHE A 12 -12.62 4.02 -13.31
C PHE A 12 -13.65 5.15 -13.25
N ASP A 13 -13.61 5.97 -12.21
CA ASP A 13 -14.48 7.12 -11.94
C ASP A 13 -13.82 8.46 -12.34
N GLY A 14 -12.71 8.42 -13.08
CA GLY A 14 -11.96 9.60 -13.53
C GLY A 14 -11.05 10.22 -12.46
N THR A 15 -11.01 9.69 -11.24
CA THR A 15 -10.11 10.20 -10.19
C THR A 15 -8.65 9.91 -10.56
N ARG A 16 -7.80 10.93 -10.59
CA ARG A 16 -6.36 10.78 -10.81
C ARG A 16 -5.66 10.36 -9.51
N LEU A 17 -5.10 9.16 -9.50
CA LEU A 17 -4.38 8.61 -8.34
C LEU A 17 -2.88 8.66 -8.56
N PHE A 18 -2.16 9.11 -7.54
CA PHE A 18 -0.70 9.18 -7.53
C PHE A 18 -0.08 7.82 -7.23
N TYR A 19 1.02 7.47 -7.89
CA TYR A 19 1.80 6.28 -7.56
C TYR A 19 3.30 6.43 -7.82
N ARG A 20 4.06 5.56 -7.14
CA ARG A 20 5.49 5.33 -7.32
C ARG A 20 5.71 4.02 -8.04
N TYR A 21 6.70 4.02 -8.92
CA TYR A 21 7.07 2.90 -9.76
C TYR A 21 8.57 2.65 -9.70
N TRP A 22 8.95 1.39 -9.50
CA TRP A 22 10.33 0.92 -9.61
C TRP A 22 10.41 -0.14 -10.71
N PRO A 23 11.22 0.05 -11.76
CA PRO A 23 11.45 -0.99 -12.75
C PRO A 23 12.18 -2.18 -12.13
N ALA A 24 11.96 -3.38 -12.68
CA ALA A 24 12.76 -4.55 -12.35
C ALA A 24 14.23 -4.29 -12.71
N THR A 25 15.14 -4.70 -11.84
CA THR A 25 16.59 -4.53 -12.00
C THR A 25 17.25 -5.77 -12.60
N ALA A 26 16.59 -6.93 -12.54
CA ALA A 26 16.99 -8.16 -13.19
C ALA A 26 15.92 -8.63 -14.20
N PRO A 27 16.32 -9.26 -15.31
CA PRO A 27 15.37 -9.82 -16.27
C PRO A 27 14.59 -10.99 -15.64
N ALA A 28 13.30 -11.07 -15.94
CA ALA A 28 12.43 -12.19 -15.57
C ALA A 28 11.56 -12.60 -16.77
N ALA A 29 11.46 -13.91 -17.01
CA ALA A 29 10.58 -14.51 -18.00
C ALA A 29 9.73 -15.60 -17.33
N PRO A 30 8.40 -15.41 -17.15
CA PRO A 30 7.62 -14.24 -17.56
C PRO A 30 7.94 -12.96 -16.76
N PRO A 31 7.60 -11.77 -17.28
CA PRO A 31 7.68 -10.52 -16.51
C PRO A 31 6.86 -10.62 -15.22
N ARG A 32 7.40 -10.06 -14.13
CA ARG A 32 6.77 -10.14 -12.81
C ARG A 32 6.56 -8.75 -12.21
N ALA A 33 5.52 -8.62 -11.39
CA ALA A 33 5.16 -7.36 -10.76
C ALA A 33 4.77 -7.56 -9.29
N ALA A 34 5.06 -6.56 -8.46
CA ALA A 34 4.66 -6.49 -7.07
C ALA A 34 3.95 -5.16 -6.77
N VAL A 35 2.80 -5.21 -6.10
CA VAL A 35 2.05 -4.02 -5.68
C VAL A 35 2.16 -3.88 -4.16
N LEU A 36 2.72 -2.77 -3.71
CA LEU A 36 2.80 -2.37 -2.31
C LEU A 36 1.58 -1.52 -1.94
N LEU A 37 0.81 -1.96 -0.95
CA LEU A 37 -0.31 -1.20 -0.39
C LEU A 37 0.11 -0.63 0.97
N HIS A 38 -0.17 0.64 1.24
CA HIS A 38 0.13 1.29 2.53
C HIS A 38 -1.08 1.23 3.48
N ARG A 39 -0.90 1.55 4.77
CA ARG A 39 -2.00 1.55 5.75
C ARG A 39 -2.88 2.80 5.66
N CYS A 40 -3.96 2.78 6.45
CA CYS A 40 -4.75 3.95 6.83
C CYS A 40 -3.84 5.08 7.38
N HIS A 41 -4.07 6.32 6.94
CA HIS A 41 -3.25 7.51 7.26
C HIS A 41 -1.76 7.43 6.86
N GLU A 42 -1.35 6.45 6.06
CA GLU A 42 -0.03 6.43 5.42
C GLU A 42 -0.12 6.88 3.96
N HIS A 43 0.99 6.76 3.23
CA HIS A 43 1.06 6.97 1.79
C HIS A 43 2.24 6.17 1.24
N SER A 44 2.31 5.99 -0.07
CA SER A 44 3.36 5.21 -0.76
C SER A 44 4.78 5.66 -0.44
N GLY A 45 4.96 6.90 0.05
CA GLY A 45 6.26 7.43 0.50
C GLY A 45 6.80 6.72 1.73
N ARG A 46 5.92 6.17 2.58
CA ARG A 46 6.33 5.43 3.79
C ARG A 46 6.82 4.02 3.50
N VAL A 47 6.55 3.47 2.32
CA VAL A 47 6.95 2.11 1.92
C VAL A 47 8.06 2.08 0.88
N VAL A 48 8.67 3.24 0.56
CA VAL A 48 9.74 3.34 -0.46
C VAL A 48 10.94 2.44 -0.14
N HIS A 49 11.32 2.32 1.13
CA HIS A 49 12.44 1.47 1.57
C HIS A 49 12.22 -0.02 1.26
N LEU A 50 10.96 -0.48 1.24
CA LEU A 50 10.62 -1.86 0.93
C LEU A 50 10.96 -2.24 -0.51
N ALA A 51 11.06 -1.28 -1.43
CA ALA A 51 11.45 -1.55 -2.82
C ALA A 51 12.88 -2.11 -2.91
N ASP A 52 13.77 -1.70 -2.01
CA ASP A 52 15.13 -2.22 -1.92
C ASP A 52 15.21 -3.45 -1.00
N GLU A 53 14.54 -3.41 0.16
CA GLU A 53 14.69 -4.42 1.21
C GLU A 53 14.10 -5.80 0.85
N LEU A 54 13.08 -5.86 0.00
CA LEU A 54 12.41 -7.12 -0.35
C LEU A 54 13.24 -8.04 -1.26
N GLY A 55 14.34 -7.57 -1.86
CA GLY A 55 15.21 -8.40 -2.72
C GLY A 55 14.53 -8.95 -3.98
N LEU A 56 13.43 -8.34 -4.42
CA LEU A 56 12.64 -8.79 -5.56
C LEU A 56 13.17 -8.19 -6.87
N ASP A 57 14.43 -8.48 -7.23
CA ASP A 57 15.13 -7.85 -8.36
C ASP A 57 14.48 -8.13 -9.72
N GLY A 58 13.83 -9.28 -9.87
CA GLY A 58 13.06 -9.65 -11.07
C GLY A 58 11.65 -9.06 -11.15
N TYR A 59 11.24 -8.22 -10.19
CA TYR A 59 9.88 -7.68 -10.11
C TYR A 59 9.88 -6.18 -10.32
N ALA A 60 8.98 -5.72 -11.20
CA ALA A 60 8.61 -4.31 -11.25
C ALA A 60 7.68 -4.01 -10.07
N MET A 61 7.91 -2.91 -9.35
CA MET A 61 7.16 -2.60 -8.14
C MET A 61 6.32 -1.34 -8.29
N PHE A 62 5.15 -1.34 -7.67
CA PHE A 62 4.19 -0.24 -7.73
C PHE A 62 3.67 0.07 -6.33
N ALA A 63 3.50 1.34 -5.99
CA ALA A 63 2.88 1.76 -4.75
C ALA A 63 2.06 3.03 -5.00
N TRP A 64 0.72 2.96 -4.92
CA TRP A 64 -0.13 4.15 -5.08
C TRP A 64 -0.55 4.73 -3.74
N ASP A 65 -0.90 6.01 -3.75
CA ASP A 65 -1.55 6.68 -2.63
C ASP A 65 -3.06 6.45 -2.73
N THR A 66 -3.69 5.85 -1.73
CA THR A 66 -5.16 5.70 -1.70
C THR A 66 -5.85 7.06 -1.72
N ARG A 67 -7.14 7.10 -2.07
CA ARG A 67 -7.93 8.33 -1.97
C ARG A 67 -7.86 8.89 -0.56
N GLY A 68 -7.74 10.21 -0.45
CA GLY A 68 -7.62 10.87 0.84
C GLY A 68 -6.24 10.72 1.51
N ASN A 69 -5.26 10.11 0.85
CA ASN A 69 -3.94 9.87 1.40
C ASN A 69 -2.84 10.49 0.53
N GLY A 70 -1.73 10.86 1.17
CA GLY A 70 -0.55 11.40 0.49
C GLY A 70 -0.88 12.47 -0.55
N ARG A 71 -0.51 12.19 -1.79
CA ARG A 71 -0.68 13.05 -2.96
C ARG A 71 -1.97 12.78 -3.74
N SER A 72 -2.70 11.72 -3.43
CA SER A 72 -3.98 11.43 -4.08
C SER A 72 -5.10 12.35 -3.56
N PRO A 73 -6.07 12.71 -4.42
CA PRO A 73 -7.21 13.53 -4.04
C PRO A 73 -8.19 12.75 -3.14
N GLY A 74 -9.17 13.44 -2.55
CA GLY A 74 -10.19 12.88 -1.67
C GLY A 74 -10.16 13.43 -0.25
N VAL A 75 -11.22 13.16 0.51
CA VAL A 75 -11.38 13.63 1.89
C VAL A 75 -10.33 12.97 2.78
N ARG A 76 -9.60 13.77 3.57
CA ARG A 76 -8.57 13.26 4.49
C ARG A 76 -9.25 12.57 5.68
N GLY A 77 -8.74 11.40 6.06
CA GLY A 77 -9.26 10.63 7.19
C GLY A 77 -10.59 9.91 6.93
N ASP A 78 -11.01 9.81 5.67
CA ASP A 78 -12.19 9.01 5.30
C ASP A 78 -11.86 7.52 5.39
N ALA A 79 -12.28 6.89 6.49
CA ALA A 79 -12.07 5.47 6.73
C ALA A 79 -12.81 4.56 5.74
N HIS A 80 -13.89 5.02 5.11
CA HIS A 80 -14.62 4.25 4.10
C HIS A 80 -13.82 4.10 2.80
N ALA A 81 -12.85 4.96 2.56
CA ALA A 81 -11.94 4.85 1.43
C ALA A 81 -10.88 3.74 1.61
N LEU A 82 -10.84 3.08 2.77
CA LEU A 82 -9.79 2.13 3.18
C LEU A 82 -10.39 0.77 3.56
N THR A 83 -10.45 -0.15 2.60
CA THR A 83 -10.97 -1.51 2.85
C THR A 83 -9.89 -2.58 3.05
N VAL A 84 -8.59 -2.24 2.99
CA VAL A 84 -7.51 -3.26 2.99
C VAL A 84 -6.27 -2.81 3.80
N PRO A 85 -5.71 -3.67 4.68
CA PRO A 85 -4.39 -3.45 5.30
C PRO A 85 -3.26 -3.58 4.27
N VAL A 86 -2.01 -3.28 4.68
CA VAL A 86 -0.81 -3.47 3.84
C VAL A 86 -0.80 -4.89 3.28
N GLN A 87 -1.08 -5.00 2.00
CA GLN A 87 -1.13 -6.23 1.25
C GLN A 87 -0.14 -6.10 0.08
N LEU A 88 0.68 -7.13 -0.08
CA LEU A 88 1.60 -7.28 -1.19
C LEU A 88 0.95 -8.22 -2.20
N LEU A 89 0.74 -7.76 -3.42
CA LEU A 89 0.26 -8.61 -4.52
C LEU A 89 1.42 -8.90 -5.45
N VAL A 90 1.79 -10.18 -5.60
CA VAL A 90 2.91 -10.65 -6.42
C VAL A 90 2.36 -11.43 -7.61
N SER A 91 2.70 -11.01 -8.82
CA SER A 91 2.31 -11.70 -10.04
C SER A 91 3.22 -12.91 -10.30
N GLY A 92 2.62 -14.07 -10.58
CA GLY A 92 3.31 -15.26 -11.06
C GLY A 92 3.82 -16.23 -10.00
N ASP A 93 3.75 -15.86 -8.72
CA ASP A 93 3.98 -16.74 -7.56
C ASP A 93 2.96 -16.33 -6.48
N ASP A 94 2.05 -17.23 -6.12
CA ASP A 94 1.07 -17.00 -5.04
C ASP A 94 1.79 -17.01 -3.68
N VAL A 95 2.44 -15.90 -3.32
CA VAL A 95 2.95 -15.69 -1.96
C VAL A 95 1.78 -15.20 -1.10
N VAL A 96 1.09 -16.14 -0.48
CA VAL A 96 0.12 -15.81 0.58
C VAL A 96 0.91 -15.32 1.79
N VAL A 97 0.81 -14.02 2.08
CA VAL A 97 1.14 -13.52 3.42
C VAL A 97 0.17 -14.21 4.38
N GLN A 98 0.66 -15.26 5.07
CA GLN A 98 -0.19 -16.03 5.97
C GLN A 98 -0.78 -15.10 7.04
N ARG A 99 -2.06 -15.32 7.39
CA ARG A 99 -2.81 -14.50 8.37
C ARG A 99 -2.16 -14.47 9.76
N GLY A 100 -1.38 -15.48 10.13
CA GLY A 100 -0.82 -15.64 11.48
C GLY A 100 -0.06 -14.41 12.02
N PRO A 101 0.89 -13.83 11.28
CA PRO A 101 1.52 -12.55 11.65
C PRO A 101 0.55 -11.37 11.83
N GLN A 102 -0.51 -11.29 11.02
CA GLN A 102 -1.52 -10.22 11.10
C GLN A 102 -2.46 -10.41 12.30
N ASP A 103 -2.86 -11.65 12.60
CA ASP A 103 -3.66 -12.01 13.77
C ASP A 103 -2.86 -11.87 15.08
N ARG A 104 -1.56 -12.15 15.03
CA ARG A 104 -0.66 -11.88 16.16
C ARG A 104 -0.51 -10.38 16.40
N PHE A 105 -0.43 -9.57 15.34
CA PHE A 105 -0.37 -8.12 15.46
C PHE A 105 -1.69 -7.50 15.95
N SER A 106 -2.85 -8.02 15.53
CA SER A 106 -4.16 -7.61 16.05
C SER A 106 -4.42 -8.07 17.49
N GLY A 107 -3.75 -9.15 17.93
CA GLY A 107 -3.75 -9.66 19.30
C GLY A 107 -2.70 -9.03 20.23
N LEU A 108 -1.74 -8.26 19.72
CA LEU A 108 -0.86 -7.46 20.57
C LEU A 108 -1.72 -6.38 21.23
N SER A 109 -1.75 -6.36 22.56
CA SER A 109 -2.34 -5.26 23.33
C SER A 109 -1.59 -3.98 23.01
N VAL A 110 -2.04 -3.25 21.99
CA VAL A 110 -1.78 -1.82 21.88
C VAL A 110 -2.52 -1.22 23.06
N GLU A 111 -1.79 -0.77 24.08
CA GLU A 111 -2.37 0.01 25.17
C GLU A 111 -3.27 1.09 24.55
N ARG A 112 -4.52 1.10 25.00
CA ARG A 112 -5.61 1.88 24.41
C ARG A 112 -5.35 3.37 24.57
N GLY A 113 -4.56 3.94 23.66
CA GLY A 113 -4.45 5.38 23.45
C GLY A 113 -5.65 5.91 22.65
N HIS A 114 -6.77 6.13 23.33
CA HIS A 114 -7.73 7.23 23.13
C HIS A 114 -7.95 7.84 21.72
N CYS A 115 -8.17 7.08 20.64
CA CYS A 115 -8.54 7.68 19.33
C CYS A 115 -9.99 7.38 18.87
N TRP A 116 -10.66 6.35 19.40
CA TRP A 116 -11.81 5.77 18.68
C TRP A 116 -13.21 6.01 19.26
N ARG A 117 -13.38 6.82 20.32
CA ARG A 117 -14.65 6.84 21.08
C ARG A 117 -15.65 7.98 20.81
N ARG A 118 -15.55 8.76 19.73
CA ARG A 118 -16.58 9.80 19.44
C ARG A 118 -17.04 9.98 18.00
N ALA A 119 -16.62 9.15 17.03
CA ALA A 119 -16.94 9.43 15.63
C ALA A 119 -18.25 8.80 15.10
N TYR A 120 -18.95 7.95 15.87
CA TYR A 120 -20.13 7.22 15.36
C TYR A 120 -21.31 7.11 16.34
N GLU A 121 -21.47 8.08 17.23
CA GLU A 121 -22.76 8.31 17.92
C GLU A 121 -23.24 9.72 17.55
N GLY A 122 -24.06 9.80 16.50
CA GLY A 122 -24.79 11.02 16.11
C GLY A 122 -24.51 11.52 14.69
N ALA A 123 -24.99 10.79 13.68
CA ALA A 123 -25.37 11.31 12.36
C ALA A 123 -26.51 10.45 11.81
#